data_AF-A0A261RPQ2-F1
#
_entry.id   AF-A0A261RPQ2-F1
#
_cell.length_a   1.000
_cell.length_b   1.000
_cell.length_c   1.000
_cell.angle_alpha   90.00
_cell.angle_beta   90.00
_cell.angle_gamma   90.00
#
_symmetry.space_group_name_H-M   'P 1'
#
loop_
_entity.id
_entity.type
_entity.pdbx_description
1 polymer ?
#
loop_
_entity_poly.entity_id
_entity_poly.type
_entity_poly.pdbx_seq_one_letter_code
_entity_poly.pdbx_strand_id
1 'polypeptide(L)' 'MLLYMRYGRMRLTLGELAIELGIAEGTLRNQISDDKCPVPTYKEGRNRFADVRAVGEYLDQRYHAARQAN' A
#
# COMPACT_ATOMS: atom_id res chain seq x y z
N MET A 1 -9.05 -2.26 -10.52
CA MET A 1 -8.03 -2.68 -11.53
C MET A 1 -7.51 -1.48 -12.34
N LEU A 2 -6.86 -0.50 -11.67
CA LEU A 2 -6.24 0.69 -12.29
C LEU A 2 -4.71 0.73 -12.04
N LEU A 3 -4.26 0.20 -10.91
CA LEU A 3 -2.85 0.13 -10.53
C LEU A 3 -2.00 -0.79 -11.44
N TYR A 4 -2.60 -1.82 -12.04
CA TYR A 4 -1.92 -2.72 -12.98
C TYR A 4 -1.36 -1.99 -14.20
N MET A 5 -2.15 -1.10 -14.80
CA MET A 5 -1.75 -0.31 -15.97
C MET A 5 -0.71 0.77 -15.60
N ARG A 6 -0.73 1.27 -14.36
CA ARG A 6 0.14 2.37 -13.94
C ARG A 6 1.59 1.94 -13.69
N TYR A 7 1.82 0.71 -13.20
CA TYR A 7 3.16 0.30 -12.76
C TYR A 7 3.74 -0.91 -13.51
N GLY A 8 2.95 -1.66 -14.30
CA GLY A 8 3.43 -2.80 -15.10
C GLY A 8 4.15 -3.91 -14.32
N ARG A 9 4.16 -3.82 -12.98
CA ARG A 9 4.86 -4.68 -12.03
C ARG A 9 3.89 -5.00 -10.90
N MET A 10 3.87 -6.24 -10.45
CA MET A 10 2.97 -6.71 -9.40
C MET A 10 3.47 -6.36 -7.98
N ARG A 11 4.41 -5.41 -7.86
CA ARG A 11 5.03 -4.98 -6.61
C ARG A 11 5.30 -3.48 -6.61
N LEU A 12 5.00 -2.84 -5.48
CA LEU A 12 5.27 -1.44 -5.20
C LEU A 12 6.43 -1.34 -4.20
N THR A 13 7.32 -0.41 -4.44
CA THR A 13 8.32 -0.01 -3.45
C THR A 13 7.65 0.73 -2.29
N LEU A 14 8.35 0.82 -1.17
CA LEU A 14 7.94 1.62 0.00
C LEU A 14 7.60 3.08 -0.36
N GLY A 15 8.36 3.70 -1.26
CA GLY A 15 8.11 5.08 -1.70
C GLY A 15 6.83 5.20 -2.53
N GLU A 16 6.61 4.30 -3.48
CA GLU A 16 5.36 4.27 -4.26
C GLU A 16 4.16 3.96 -3.37
N LEU A 17 4.30 3.02 -2.42
CA LEU A 17 3.26 2.71 -1.44
C LEU A 17 2.89 3.93 -0.59
N ALA A 18 3.87 4.72 -0.16
CA ALA A 18 3.65 5.94 0.60
C ALA A 18 2.83 6.97 -0.18
N ILE A 19 3.16 7.14 -1.47
CA ILE A 19 2.43 8.02 -2.39
C ILE A 19 0.99 7.56 -2.57
N GLU A 20 0.75 6.27 -2.82
CA GLU A 20 -0.60 5.73 -3.04
C GLU A 20 -1.45 5.76 -1.76
N LEU A 21 -0.83 5.61 -0.59
CA LEU A 21 -1.51 5.77 0.71
C LEU A 21 -1.69 7.24 1.13
N GLY A 22 -1.06 8.19 0.44
CA GLY A 22 -1.10 9.61 0.77
C GLY A 22 -0.38 9.97 2.07
N ILE A 23 0.63 9.20 2.48
CA ILE A 23 1.40 9.42 3.72
C ILE A 23 2.89 9.59 3.43
N ALA A 24 3.62 10.23 4.35
CA ALA A 24 5.07 10.35 4.22
C ALA A 24 5.77 8.98 4.33
N GLU A 25 6.81 8.74 3.55
CA GLU A 25 7.57 7.48 3.56
C GLU A 25 8.17 7.17 4.94
N GLY A 26 8.58 8.20 5.69
CA GLY A 26 9.02 8.05 7.09
C GLY A 26 7.91 7.55 8.01
N THR A 27 6.70 8.09 7.86
CA THR A 27 5.51 7.63 8.61
C THR A 27 5.15 6.19 8.26
N LEU A 28 5.22 5.83 6.97
CA LEU A 28 5.00 4.46 6.53
C LEU A 28 6.03 3.49 7.10
N ARG A 29 7.33 3.87 7.12
CA ARG A 29 8.37 3.06 7.79
C ARG A 29 8.08 2.87 9.27
N ASN A 30 7.67 3.93 9.97
CA ASN A 30 7.30 3.83 11.39
C ASN A 30 6.10 2.90 11.60
N GLN A 31 5.06 3.02 10.77
CA GLN A 31 3.90 2.11 10.84
C GLN A 31 4.27 0.66 10.56
N ILE A 32 5.22 0.40 9.65
CA ILE A 32 5.72 -0.96 9.38
C ILE A 32 6.52 -1.49 10.57
N SER A 33 7.34 -0.66 11.22
CA SER A 33 8.06 -1.05 12.44
C SER A 33 7.11 -1.29 13.63
N ASP A 34 5.98 -0.58 13.67
CA ASP A 34 4.93 -0.71 14.69
C ASP A 34 3.92 -1.84 14.41
N ASP A 35 4.09 -2.63 13.34
CA ASP A 35 3.12 -3.62 12.84
C ASP A 35 1.70 -3.04 12.58
N LYS A 36 1.62 -1.72 12.35
CA LYS A 36 0.38 -0.97 12.03
C LYS A 36 0.20 -0.72 10.55
N CYS A 37 1.07 -1.26 9.70
CA CYS A 37 0.96 -1.07 8.27
C CYS A 37 -0.32 -1.76 7.77
N PRO A 38 -1.26 -1.01 7.16
CA PRO A 38 -2.57 -1.56 6.76
C PRO A 38 -2.47 -2.57 5.61
N VAL A 39 -1.33 -2.60 4.92
CA VAL A 39 -1.11 -3.43 3.74
C VAL A 39 0.06 -4.39 4.00
N PRO A 40 -0.07 -5.68 3.64
CA PRO A 40 1.03 -6.64 3.78
C PRO A 40 2.24 -6.21 2.94
N THR A 41 3.40 -6.20 3.60
CA THR A 41 4.69 -5.91 2.97
C THR A 41 5.65 -7.05 3.22
N TYR A 42 6.50 -7.35 2.24
CA TYR A 42 7.54 -8.36 2.35
C TYR A 42 8.91 -7.77 2.05
N LYS A 43 9.94 -8.38 2.62
CA LYS A 43 11.33 -8.01 2.36
C LYS A 43 11.88 -8.88 1.23
N GLU A 44 12.57 -8.25 0.29
CA GLU A 44 13.33 -8.93 -0.77
C GLU A 44 14.73 -8.32 -0.77
N GLY A 45 15.69 -9.06 -0.19
CA GLY A 45 17.03 -8.57 0.09
C GLY A 45 17.02 -7.40 1.09
N ARG A 46 17.57 -6.25 0.67
CA ARG A 46 17.63 -5.02 1.48
C ARG A 46 16.40 -4.13 1.31
N ASN A 47 15.57 -4.40 0.31
CA ASN A 47 14.40 -3.59 -0.04
C ASN A 47 13.11 -4.22 0.47
N ARG A 48 12.09 -3.39 0.69
CA ARG A 48 10.75 -3.84 1.08
C ARG A 48 9.76 -3.43 0.02
N PHE A 49 8.86 -4.36 -0.29
CA PHE A 49 7.85 -4.23 -1.32
C PHE A 49 6.47 -4.55 -0.75
N ALA A 50 5.43 -3.98 -1.37
CA ALA A 50 4.04 -4.35 -1.18
C ALA A 50 3.47 -4.94 -2.47
N ASP A 51 2.55 -5.87 -2.35
CA ASP A 51 1.81 -6.38 -3.52
C ASP A 51 0.76 -5.34 -3.96
N VAL A 52 0.71 -5.05 -5.25
CA VAL A 52 -0.26 -4.11 -5.84
C VAL A 52 -1.70 -4.55 -5.56
N ARG A 53 -1.97 -5.86 -5.54
CA ARG A 53 -3.31 -6.40 -5.29
C ARG A 53 -3.77 -6.11 -3.88
N ALA A 54 -2.88 -6.31 -2.90
CA ALA A 54 -3.19 -6.03 -1.50
C ALA A 54 -3.43 -4.52 -1.26
N VAL A 55 -2.67 -3.65 -1.93
CA VAL A 55 -2.88 -2.20 -1.89
C VAL A 55 -4.24 -1.84 -2.51
N GLY A 56 -4.58 -2.44 -3.66
CA GLY A 56 -5.87 -2.24 -4.30
C GLY A 56 -7.03 -2.68 -3.41
N GLU A 57 -6.96 -3.87 -2.81
CA GLU A 57 -7.99 -4.38 -1.90
C GLU A 57 -8.17 -3.47 -0.68
N TYR A 58 -7.10 -2.94 -0.11
CA TYR A 58 -7.18 -2.00 1.01
C TYR A 58 -7.90 -0.69 0.61
N LEU A 59 -7.57 -0.14 -0.56
CA LEU A 59 -8.20 1.08 -1.07
C LEU A 59 -9.67 0.85 -1.40
N ASP A 60 -10.01 -0.28 -2.03
CA ASP A 60 -11.38 -0.67 -2.35
C ASP A 60 -12.20 -0.87 -1.06
N GLN A 61 -11.65 -1.54 -0.05
CA GLN A 61 -12.31 -1.67 1.26
C GLN A 61 -12.59 -0.30 1.90
N ARG A 62 -11.61 0.62 1.87
CA ARG A 62 -11.80 1.99 2.35
C ARG A 62 -12.89 2.74 1.59
N TYR A 63 -12.92 2.60 0.27
CA TYR A 63 -13.95 3.20 -0.57
C TYR A 63 -15.34 2.64 -0.26
N HIS A 64 -15.46 1.31 -0.12
CA HIS A 64 -16.72 0.67 0.25
C HIS A 64 -17.19 1.08 1.65
N ALA A 65 -16.28 1.16 2.64
CA ALA A 65 -16.61 1.64 3.97
C ALA A 65 -17.07 3.11 3.96
N ALA A 66 -16.38 3.98 3.23
CA ALA A 66 -16.76 5.39 3.08
C ALA A 66 -18.13 5.53 2.38
N ARG A 67 -18.45 4.64 1.44
CA ARG A 67 -19.73 4.62 0.73
C ARG A 67 -20.88 4.06 1.56
N GLN A 68 -20.63 3.18 2.52
CA GLN A 68 -21.63 2.65 3.45
C GLN A 68 -21.89 3.55 4.66
N ALA A 69 -20.97 4.48 4.96
CA ALA A 69 -21.09 5.44 6.06
C ALA A 69 -21.85 6.72 5.67
N ASN A 70 -22.38 6.80 4.43
CA ASN A 70 -23.10 7.93 3.87
C ASN A 70 -24.45 7.44 3.33
#